data_AF-A0A7I7MB53-F1
#
_entry.id   AF-A0A7I7MB53-F1
#
_cell.length_a   1.000
_cell.length_b   1.000
_cell.length_c   1.000
_cell.angle_alpha   90.00
_cell.angle_beta   90.00
_cell.angle_gamma   90.00
#
_symmetry.space_group_name_H-M   'P 1'
#
loop_
_entity.id
_entity.type
_entity.pdbx_description
1 polymer ?
#
loop_
_entity_poly.entity_id
_entity_poly.type
_entity_poly.pdbx_seq_one_letter_code
_entity_poly.pdbx_strand_id
1 'polypeptide(L)'
;MIAGAAFAVLYATAVVFLHALPGSDPAVTRVQALLLTFATLALVVVLAIARDRLTGPPGHLFTIGSALLVAQLCVAIWFAGGPSLRPGQATTGTARAIEDVGALWLPVATIANIAVAAPILLSANEGRLPRWLGIIAAVFTVEQLIETITLIGPPGSFISPGGPMNHYLGGTLSVVFVLALGIALTLPADALADEAPDAVPEDTEEPVGD
;
A
#
# COMPACT_ATOMS: atom_id res chain seq x y z
N MET A 1 -4.50 13.55 -6.58
CA MET A 1 -4.33 12.95 -7.91
C MET A 1 -2.86 12.84 -8.31
N ILE A 2 -2.12 13.94 -8.54
CA ILE A 2 -0.73 13.89 -9.05
C ILE A 2 0.19 13.04 -8.18
N ALA A 3 0.18 13.21 -6.85
CA ALA A 3 1.02 12.41 -5.95
C ALA A 3 0.66 10.91 -5.95
N GLY A 4 -0.64 10.57 -5.99
CA GLY A 4 -1.08 9.16 -6.08
C GLY A 4 -0.67 8.50 -7.40
N ALA A 5 -0.81 9.21 -8.52
CA ALA A 5 -0.35 8.73 -9.83
C ALA A 5 1.18 8.62 -9.89
N ALA A 6 1.91 9.60 -9.34
CA ALA A 6 3.37 9.56 -9.26
C ALA A 6 3.84 8.35 -8.45
N PHE A 7 3.26 8.11 -7.26
CA PHE A 7 3.54 6.91 -6.49
C PHE A 7 3.28 5.65 -7.31
N ALA A 8 2.07 5.53 -7.90
CA ALA A 8 1.66 4.34 -8.63
C ALA A 8 2.64 3.97 -9.75
N VAL A 9 3.03 4.95 -10.58
CA VAL A 9 3.96 4.72 -11.70
C VAL A 9 5.37 4.39 -11.20
N LEU A 10 5.90 5.17 -10.27
CA LEU A 10 7.27 5.01 -9.77
C LEU A 10 7.42 3.69 -8.99
N TYR A 11 6.48 3.39 -8.11
CA TYR A 11 6.46 2.16 -7.33
C TYR A 11 6.25 0.93 -8.20
N ALA A 12 5.28 0.94 -9.12
CA ALA A 12 5.06 -0.19 -10.03
C ALA A 12 6.31 -0.46 -10.87
N THR A 13 6.97 0.59 -11.37
CA THR A 13 8.21 0.44 -12.13
C THR A 13 9.32 -0.16 -11.27
N ALA A 14 9.52 0.33 -10.05
CA ALA A 14 10.55 -0.17 -9.15
C ALA A 14 10.29 -1.61 -8.66
N VAL A 15 9.08 -1.91 -8.20
CA VAL A 15 8.79 -3.11 -7.41
C VAL A 15 8.17 -4.23 -8.25
N VAL A 16 7.43 -3.91 -9.31
CA VAL A 16 6.77 -4.91 -10.16
C VAL A 16 7.59 -5.18 -11.41
N PHE A 17 8.02 -4.14 -12.13
CA PHE A 17 8.68 -4.30 -13.42
C PHE A 17 10.19 -4.55 -13.30
N LEU A 18 10.94 -3.66 -12.64
CA LEU A 18 12.39 -3.79 -12.56
C LEU A 18 12.84 -4.95 -11.67
N HIS A 19 12.08 -5.26 -10.62
CA HIS A 19 12.37 -6.40 -9.75
C HIS A 19 12.25 -7.74 -10.48
N ALA A 20 11.39 -7.84 -11.50
CA ALA A 20 11.22 -9.06 -12.28
C ALA A 20 12.38 -9.34 -13.27
N LEU A 21 13.37 -8.43 -13.39
CA LEU A 21 14.51 -8.60 -14.27
C LEU A 21 15.61 -9.46 -13.61
N PRO A 22 15.87 -10.70 -14.08
CA PRO A 22 16.89 -11.56 -13.50
C PRO A 22 18.31 -11.03 -13.78
N GLY A 23 19.19 -11.14 -12.78
CA GLY A 23 20.62 -10.77 -12.94
C GLY A 23 20.85 -9.29 -13.19
N SER A 24 20.01 -8.42 -12.61
CA SER A 24 20.02 -6.99 -12.88
C SER A 24 21.41 -6.36 -12.68
N ASP A 25 21.85 -5.64 -13.71
CA ASP A 25 23.03 -4.78 -13.69
C ASP A 25 22.98 -3.88 -12.45
N PRO A 26 24.09 -3.69 -11.71
CA PRO A 26 24.18 -2.72 -10.61
C PRO A 26 23.56 -1.34 -10.93
N ALA A 27 23.61 -0.88 -12.19
CA ALA A 27 22.94 0.32 -12.64
C ALA A 27 21.40 0.24 -12.52
N VAL A 28 20.80 -0.89 -12.89
CA VAL A 28 19.34 -1.12 -12.79
C VAL A 28 18.89 -1.12 -11.34
N THR A 29 19.62 -1.79 -10.44
CA THR A 29 19.30 -1.79 -9.01
C THR A 29 19.37 -0.39 -8.38
N ARG A 30 20.28 0.47 -8.87
CA ARG A 30 20.38 1.86 -8.43
C ARG A 30 19.22 2.71 -8.95
N VAL A 31 18.79 2.49 -10.19
CA VAL A 31 17.58 3.11 -10.75
C VAL A 31 16.35 2.68 -9.95
N GLN A 32 16.22 1.39 -9.62
CA GLN A 32 15.15 0.87 -8.78
C GLN A 32 15.11 1.58 -7.42
N ALA A 33 16.26 1.71 -6.74
CA ALA A 33 16.38 2.45 -5.48
C ALA A 33 15.98 3.92 -5.60
N LEU A 34 16.37 4.59 -6.68
CA LEU A 34 16.01 5.98 -6.95
C LEU A 34 14.50 6.15 -7.16
N LEU A 35 13.89 5.28 -7.95
CA LEU A 35 12.45 5.28 -8.20
C LEU A 35 11.67 5.05 -6.90
N LEU A 36 12.13 4.10 -6.06
CA LEU A 36 11.51 3.83 -4.76
C LEU A 36 11.64 5.02 -3.80
N THR A 37 12.76 5.76 -3.86
CA THR A 37 12.94 7.00 -3.10
C THR A 37 11.90 8.06 -3.48
N PHE A 38 11.73 8.30 -4.79
CA PHE A 38 10.73 9.27 -5.26
C PHE A 38 9.30 8.80 -5.06
N ALA A 39 9.03 7.49 -5.18
CA ALA A 39 7.75 6.91 -4.84
C ALA A 39 7.43 7.17 -3.36
N THR A 40 8.38 6.96 -2.45
CA THR A 40 8.21 7.22 -1.01
C THR A 40 7.86 8.68 -0.74
N LEU A 41 8.51 9.64 -1.43
CA LEU A 41 8.17 11.06 -1.32
C LEU A 41 6.73 11.34 -1.78
N ALA A 42 6.31 10.78 -2.90
CA ALA A 42 4.94 10.92 -3.39
C ALA A 42 3.91 10.30 -2.42
N LEU A 43 4.25 9.14 -1.83
CA LEU A 43 3.43 8.47 -0.83
C LEU A 43 3.24 9.36 0.42
N VAL A 44 4.30 9.98 0.93
CA VAL A 44 4.21 10.89 2.10
C VAL A 44 3.17 11.99 1.86
N VAL A 45 3.13 12.57 0.66
CA VAL A 45 2.13 13.59 0.31
C VAL A 45 0.71 13.02 0.33
N VAL A 46 0.50 11.83 -0.24
CA VAL A 46 -0.82 11.17 -0.23
C VAL A 46 -1.27 10.87 1.20
N LEU A 47 -0.39 10.29 2.02
CA LEU A 47 -0.69 9.91 3.40
C LEU A 47 -0.96 11.15 4.28
N ALA A 48 -0.18 12.22 4.12
CA ALA A 48 -0.40 13.47 4.85
C ALA A 48 -1.79 14.05 4.56
N ILE A 49 -2.19 14.13 3.28
CA ILE A 49 -3.52 14.64 2.90
C ILE A 49 -4.64 13.70 3.33
N ALA A 50 -4.42 12.38 3.24
CA ALA A 50 -5.38 11.39 3.71
C ALA A 50 -5.63 11.50 5.21
N ARG A 51 -4.57 11.77 5.99
CA ARG A 51 -4.66 11.90 7.44
C ARG A 51 -5.64 13.00 7.85
N ASP A 52 -5.71 14.12 7.12
CA ASP A 52 -6.62 15.23 7.41
C ASP A 52 -8.11 14.84 7.27
N ARG A 53 -8.42 13.74 6.57
CA ARG A 53 -9.79 13.21 6.43
C ARG A 53 -10.20 12.27 7.55
N LEU A 54 -9.28 11.94 8.46
CA LEU A 54 -9.50 10.98 9.53
C LEU A 54 -9.59 11.68 10.88
N THR A 55 -10.43 11.18 11.77
CA THR A 55 -10.58 11.71 13.13
C THR A 55 -10.54 10.58 14.15
N GLY A 56 -10.30 10.94 15.42
CA GLY A 56 -10.31 9.99 16.54
C GLY A 56 -9.26 8.87 16.45
N PRO A 57 -9.52 7.72 17.10
CA PRO A 57 -8.59 6.58 17.15
C PRO A 57 -8.13 6.06 15.77
N PRO A 58 -8.98 5.92 14.74
CA PRO A 58 -8.54 5.50 13.41
C PRO A 58 -7.49 6.43 12.79
N GLY A 59 -7.60 7.75 13.02
CA GLY A 59 -6.59 8.70 12.56
C GLY A 59 -5.22 8.51 13.23
N HIS A 60 -5.18 8.15 14.52
CA HIS A 60 -3.93 7.84 15.20
C HIS A 60 -3.28 6.56 14.66
N LEU A 61 -4.08 5.50 14.47
CA LEU A 61 -3.61 4.24 13.87
C LEU A 61 -3.04 4.48 12.46
N PHE A 62 -3.76 5.26 11.65
CA PHE A 62 -3.31 5.65 10.31
C PHE A 62 -1.95 6.38 10.34
N THR A 63 -1.75 7.27 11.31
CA THR A 63 -0.50 8.03 11.43
C THR A 63 0.68 7.12 11.76
N ILE A 64 0.48 6.18 12.71
CA ILE A 64 1.51 5.20 13.09
C ILE A 64 1.80 4.27 11.92
N GLY A 65 0.76 3.74 11.26
CA GLY A 65 0.89 2.90 10.07
C GLY A 65 1.62 3.61 8.94
N SER A 66 1.31 4.89 8.69
CA SER A 66 1.95 5.72 7.67
C SER A 66 3.45 5.89 7.95
N ALA A 67 3.81 6.21 9.20
CA ALA A 67 5.21 6.36 9.59
C ALA A 67 5.99 5.04 9.43
N LEU A 68 5.38 3.92 9.84
CA LEU A 68 5.98 2.60 9.71
C LEU A 68 6.16 2.22 8.23
N LEU A 69 5.15 2.44 7.40
CA LEU A 69 5.19 2.15 5.96
C LEU A 69 6.28 2.95 5.25
N VAL A 70 6.35 4.26 5.51
CA VAL A 70 7.40 5.12 4.94
C VAL A 70 8.79 4.68 5.39
N ALA A 71 8.96 4.38 6.68
CA ALA A 71 10.23 3.88 7.21
C ALA A 71 10.63 2.55 6.56
N GLN A 72 9.67 1.64 6.37
CA GLN A 72 9.89 0.37 5.70
C GLN A 72 10.32 0.54 4.24
N LEU A 73 9.68 1.41 3.47
CA LEU A 73 10.09 1.69 2.08
C LEU A 73 11.50 2.29 2.01
N CYS A 74 11.86 3.18 2.95
CA CYS A 74 13.23 3.71 3.05
C CYS A 74 14.26 2.60 3.34
N VAL A 75 13.93 1.66 4.23
CA VAL A 75 14.82 0.54 4.59
C VAL A 75 14.93 -0.47 3.44
N ALA A 76 13.87 -0.71 2.67
CA ALA A 76 13.90 -1.61 1.52
C ALA A 76 14.97 -1.22 0.49
N ILE A 77 15.25 0.08 0.35
CA ILE A 77 16.32 0.60 -0.52
C ILE A 77 17.69 0.05 -0.12
N TRP A 78 17.94 -0.16 1.17
CA TRP A 78 19.23 -0.66 1.65
C TRP A 78 19.47 -2.10 1.18
N PHE A 79 18.43 -2.93 1.23
CA PHE A 79 18.50 -4.32 0.80
C PHE A 79 18.50 -4.45 -0.73
N ALA A 80 17.67 -3.66 -1.44
CA ALA A 80 17.60 -3.70 -2.90
C ALA A 80 18.81 -3.05 -3.60
N GLY A 81 19.35 -1.96 -3.04
CA GLY A 81 20.40 -1.15 -3.66
C GLY A 81 21.79 -1.32 -3.05
N GLY A 82 21.90 -1.67 -1.76
CA GLY A 82 23.17 -1.73 -1.03
C GLY A 82 24.21 -2.67 -1.66
N PRO A 83 23.86 -3.93 -2.01
CA PRO A 83 24.80 -4.86 -2.65
C PRO A 83 25.37 -4.34 -3.98
N SER A 84 24.64 -3.48 -4.70
CA SER A 84 25.06 -2.91 -5.98
C SER A 84 26.20 -1.88 -5.88
N LEU A 85 26.49 -1.37 -4.68
CA LEU A 85 27.52 -0.35 -4.50
C LEU A 85 28.93 -0.92 -4.68
N ARG A 86 29.12 -2.21 -4.38
CA ARG A 86 30.41 -2.90 -4.50
C ARG A 86 30.24 -4.33 -5.06
N PRO A 87 29.95 -4.46 -6.38
CA PRO A 87 29.72 -5.75 -7.00
C PRO A 87 30.92 -6.68 -6.80
N GLY A 88 30.65 -7.95 -6.47
CA GLY A 88 31.68 -8.99 -6.32
C GLY A 88 32.49 -8.96 -5.01
N GLN A 89 32.22 -8.04 -4.07
CA GLN A 89 32.92 -8.03 -2.77
C GLN A 89 32.31 -8.96 -1.72
N ALA A 90 31.00 -9.22 -1.79
CA ALA A 90 30.36 -10.17 -0.89
C ALA A 90 30.55 -11.61 -1.38
N THR A 91 30.80 -12.54 -0.46
CA THR A 91 30.73 -13.97 -0.78
C THR A 91 29.29 -14.34 -1.13
N THR A 92 29.08 -15.42 -1.89
CA THR A 92 27.74 -15.92 -2.25
C THR A 92 26.87 -16.18 -1.01
N GLY A 93 27.46 -16.73 0.06
CA GLY A 93 26.73 -16.98 1.31
C GLY A 93 26.29 -15.70 2.00
N THR A 94 27.16 -14.68 2.04
CA THR A 94 26.82 -13.36 2.59
C THR A 94 25.73 -12.66 1.77
N ALA A 95 25.81 -12.72 0.44
CA ALA A 95 24.79 -12.13 -0.44
C ALA A 95 23.41 -12.75 -0.18
N ARG A 96 23.33 -14.09 -0.13
CA ARG A 96 22.08 -14.80 0.19
C ARG A 96 21.53 -14.45 1.57
N ALA A 97 22.38 -14.37 2.60
CA ALA A 97 21.92 -14.00 3.94
C ALA A 97 21.32 -12.58 3.97
N ILE A 98 21.86 -11.64 3.20
CA ILE A 98 21.30 -10.28 3.07
C ILE A 98 19.95 -10.32 2.33
N GLU A 99 19.86 -11.12 1.25
CA GLU A 99 18.62 -11.34 0.50
C GLU A 99 17.54 -11.97 1.41
N ASP A 100 17.87 -12.96 2.22
CA ASP A 100 16.96 -13.63 3.16
C ASP A 100 16.42 -12.65 4.22
N VAL A 101 17.27 -11.75 4.74
CA VAL A 101 16.83 -10.68 5.66
C VAL A 101 15.88 -9.70 4.96
N GLY A 102 16.19 -9.32 3.72
CA GLY A 102 15.32 -8.49 2.89
C GLY A 102 13.98 -9.16 2.56
N ALA A 103 13.97 -10.48 2.36
CA ALA A 103 12.76 -11.25 2.09
C ALA A 103 11.78 -11.24 3.27
N LEU A 104 12.28 -11.21 4.51
CA LEU A 104 11.45 -11.08 5.72
C LEU A 104 10.90 -9.67 5.95
N TRP A 105 11.41 -8.65 5.27
CA TRP A 105 10.89 -7.29 5.39
C TRP A 105 9.48 -7.13 4.81
N LEU A 106 9.20 -7.73 3.63
CA LEU A 106 7.92 -7.63 2.92
C LEU A 106 6.72 -8.10 3.78
N PRO A 107 6.77 -9.30 4.37
CA PRO A 107 5.69 -9.77 5.24
C PRO A 107 5.46 -8.91 6.49
N VAL A 108 6.49 -8.19 6.96
CA VAL A 108 6.35 -7.27 8.10
C VAL A 108 5.75 -5.93 7.65
N ALA A 109 5.91 -5.56 6.37
CA ALA A 109 5.30 -4.36 5.79
C ALA A 109 3.77 -4.43 5.73
N THR A 110 3.24 -5.63 5.64
CA THR A 110 1.81 -5.94 5.71
C THR A 110 1.08 -5.30 6.90
N ILE A 111 1.68 -5.28 8.09
CA ILE A 111 1.06 -4.67 9.29
C ILE A 111 0.91 -3.16 9.11
N ALA A 112 1.89 -2.50 8.48
CA ALA A 112 1.82 -1.07 8.19
C ALA A 112 0.72 -0.78 7.16
N ASN A 113 0.62 -1.60 6.12
CA ASN A 113 -0.45 -1.49 5.13
C ASN A 113 -1.85 -1.64 5.76
N ILE A 114 -2.05 -2.62 6.64
CA ILE A 114 -3.31 -2.78 7.39
C ILE A 114 -3.61 -1.54 8.24
N ALA A 115 -2.62 -1.03 8.97
CA ALA A 115 -2.76 0.15 9.81
C ALA A 115 -3.07 1.43 9.01
N VAL A 116 -2.76 1.46 7.71
CA VAL A 116 -3.14 2.54 6.77
C VAL A 116 -4.50 2.29 6.15
N ALA A 117 -4.77 1.07 5.67
CA ALA A 117 -5.97 0.76 4.89
C ALA A 117 -7.23 0.62 5.76
N ALA A 118 -7.13 0.03 6.95
CA ALA A 118 -8.28 -0.18 7.83
C ALA A 118 -8.95 1.15 8.27
N PRO A 119 -8.22 2.21 8.67
CA PRO A 119 -8.84 3.51 8.94
C PRO A 119 -9.57 4.14 7.75
N ILE A 120 -9.08 3.94 6.53
CA ILE A 120 -9.72 4.40 5.29
C ILE A 120 -11.04 3.63 5.07
N LEU A 121 -11.01 2.30 5.22
CA LEU A 121 -12.20 1.46 5.17
C LEU A 121 -13.26 1.91 6.18
N LEU A 122 -12.88 2.08 7.45
CA LEU A 122 -13.81 2.51 8.51
C LEU A 122 -14.42 3.88 8.19
N SER A 123 -13.61 4.84 7.72
CA SER A 123 -14.11 6.16 7.37
C SER A 123 -15.03 6.15 6.14
N ALA A 124 -14.80 5.26 5.17
CA ALA A 124 -15.71 5.05 4.05
C ALA A 124 -17.04 4.43 4.51
N ASN A 125 -17.01 3.47 5.45
CA ASN A 125 -18.23 2.89 6.03
C ASN A 125 -19.06 3.90 6.83
N GLU A 126 -18.39 4.90 7.42
CA GLU A 126 -19.04 6.02 8.12
C GLU A 126 -19.48 7.15 7.16
N GLY A 127 -19.40 6.95 5.84
CA GLY A 127 -19.84 7.91 4.83
C GLY A 127 -18.94 9.14 4.65
N ARG A 128 -17.74 9.16 5.25
CA ARG A 128 -16.77 10.28 5.12
C ARG A 128 -15.86 10.18 3.89
N LEU A 129 -15.81 9.02 3.26
CA LEU A 129 -15.02 8.73 2.07
C LEU A 129 -15.88 7.92 1.09
N PRO A 130 -15.55 7.89 -0.22
CA PRO A 130 -16.36 7.16 -1.20
C PRO A 130 -16.46 5.67 -0.88
N ARG A 131 -17.63 5.07 -1.15
CA ARG A 131 -17.87 3.64 -0.86
C ARG A 131 -16.97 2.74 -1.70
N TRP A 132 -16.73 3.09 -2.97
CA TRP A 132 -15.81 2.35 -3.84
C TRP A 132 -14.38 2.33 -3.28
N LEU A 133 -13.93 3.42 -2.64
CA LEU A 133 -12.63 3.44 -1.96
C LEU A 133 -12.64 2.52 -0.74
N GLY A 134 -13.75 2.49 0.00
CA GLY A 134 -13.97 1.53 1.10
C GLY A 134 -13.82 0.08 0.62
N ILE A 135 -14.41 -0.29 -0.51
CA ILE A 135 -14.28 -1.64 -1.10
C ILE A 135 -12.82 -1.95 -1.44
N ILE A 136 -12.11 -1.03 -2.10
CA ILE A 136 -10.69 -1.22 -2.42
C ILE A 136 -9.86 -1.37 -1.14
N ALA A 137 -10.12 -0.53 -0.12
CA ALA A 137 -9.44 -0.61 1.17
C ALA A 137 -9.72 -1.93 1.90
N ALA A 138 -10.95 -2.48 1.80
CA ALA A 138 -11.29 -3.78 2.35
C ALA A 138 -10.56 -4.92 1.64
N VAL A 139 -10.57 -4.95 0.31
CA VAL A 139 -9.86 -5.96 -0.49
C VAL A 139 -8.37 -5.92 -0.16
N PHE A 140 -7.78 -4.73 -0.13
CA PHE A 140 -6.37 -4.56 0.22
C PHE A 140 -6.11 -5.03 1.66
N THR A 141 -6.90 -4.60 2.64
CA THR A 141 -6.74 -5.04 4.04
C THR A 141 -6.82 -6.55 4.21
N VAL A 142 -7.76 -7.22 3.52
CA VAL A 142 -7.92 -8.68 3.58
C VAL A 142 -6.73 -9.39 2.94
N GLU A 143 -6.28 -8.93 1.78
CA GLU A 143 -5.11 -9.53 1.13
C GLU A 143 -3.86 -9.35 1.98
N GLN A 144 -3.65 -8.17 2.57
CA GLN A 144 -2.58 -7.95 3.52
C GLN A 144 -2.70 -8.90 4.73
N LEU A 145 -3.89 -9.08 5.32
CA LEU A 145 -4.06 -10.07 6.40
C LEU A 145 -3.64 -11.49 5.97
N ILE A 146 -4.02 -11.91 4.76
CA ILE A 146 -3.60 -13.19 4.19
C ILE A 146 -2.08 -13.21 3.93
N GLU A 147 -1.49 -12.09 3.51
CA GLU A 147 -0.06 -11.94 3.26
C GLU A 147 0.80 -12.25 4.48
N THR A 148 0.26 -12.17 5.70
CA THR A 148 0.97 -12.61 6.91
C THR A 148 1.36 -14.10 6.90
N ILE A 149 0.67 -14.95 6.14
CA ILE A 149 1.05 -16.37 6.02
C ILE A 149 2.41 -16.53 5.33
N THR A 150 2.89 -15.50 4.63
CA THR A 150 4.18 -15.55 3.94
C THR A 150 5.36 -15.69 4.89
N LEU A 151 5.22 -15.27 6.15
CA LEU A 151 6.24 -15.48 7.18
C LEU A 151 6.59 -16.96 7.38
N ILE A 152 5.65 -17.88 7.13
CA ILE A 152 5.81 -19.31 7.36
C ILE A 152 5.80 -20.13 6.06
N GLY A 153 5.82 -19.45 4.91
CA GLY A 153 5.78 -20.10 3.61
C GLY A 153 7.03 -20.92 3.30
N PRO A 154 6.92 -22.11 2.69
CA PRO A 154 8.07 -22.89 2.25
C PRO A 154 8.91 -22.12 1.22
N PRO A 155 10.26 -22.28 1.21
CA PRO A 155 11.12 -21.65 0.22
C PRO A 155 10.70 -21.95 -1.23
N GLY A 156 10.71 -20.94 -2.08
CA GLY A 156 10.36 -21.06 -3.50
C GLY A 156 8.86 -21.23 -3.80
N SER A 157 8.00 -21.26 -2.78
CA SER A 157 6.55 -21.30 -2.98
C SER A 157 5.98 -19.90 -3.30
N PHE A 158 4.74 -19.85 -3.80
CA PHE A 158 4.00 -18.59 -4.01
C PHE A 158 3.95 -17.74 -2.74
N ILE A 159 3.77 -18.39 -1.59
CA ILE A 159 3.68 -17.78 -0.27
C ILE A 159 5.04 -17.71 0.45
N SER A 160 6.17 -17.92 -0.22
CA SER A 160 7.48 -17.74 0.44
C SER A 160 7.67 -16.29 0.88
N PRO A 161 8.43 -16.01 1.96
CA PRO A 161 8.79 -14.65 2.34
C PRO A 161 9.48 -13.93 1.17
N GLY A 162 9.05 -12.72 0.84
CA GLY A 162 9.56 -11.98 -0.31
C GLY A 162 9.27 -12.68 -1.65
N GLY A 163 8.29 -13.57 -1.68
CA GLY A 163 7.94 -14.37 -2.83
C GLY A 163 6.96 -13.67 -3.79
N PRO A 164 6.45 -14.41 -4.78
CA PRO A 164 5.53 -13.87 -5.79
C PRO A 164 4.27 -13.22 -5.20
N MET A 165 3.73 -13.72 -4.09
CA MET A 165 2.57 -13.11 -3.45
C MET A 165 2.87 -11.70 -2.95
N ASN A 166 4.00 -11.49 -2.27
CA ASN A 166 4.37 -10.17 -1.76
C ASN A 166 4.60 -9.17 -2.90
N HIS A 167 5.37 -9.57 -3.92
CA HIS A 167 5.77 -8.66 -5.00
C HIS A 167 4.67 -8.38 -6.01
N TYR A 168 3.97 -9.42 -6.48
CA TYR A 168 3.01 -9.28 -7.56
C TYR A 168 1.60 -9.00 -7.04
N LEU A 169 1.12 -9.74 -6.04
CA LEU A 169 -0.23 -9.51 -5.52
C LEU A 169 -0.24 -8.28 -4.60
N GLY A 170 0.49 -8.34 -3.48
CA GLY A 170 0.56 -7.25 -2.51
C GLY A 170 1.11 -5.95 -3.12
N GLY A 171 2.18 -6.05 -3.91
CA GLY A 171 2.76 -4.91 -4.62
C GLY A 171 1.80 -4.24 -5.62
N THR A 172 1.06 -5.02 -6.41
CA THR A 172 0.07 -4.46 -7.35
C THR A 172 -1.12 -3.87 -6.61
N LEU A 173 -1.62 -4.52 -5.55
CA LEU A 173 -2.72 -3.96 -4.76
C LEU A 173 -2.30 -2.69 -4.02
N SER A 174 -1.05 -2.58 -3.58
CA SER A 174 -0.50 -1.34 -3.02
C SER A 174 -0.56 -0.19 -4.03
N VAL A 175 -0.21 -0.45 -5.29
CA VAL A 175 -0.33 0.53 -6.38
C VAL A 175 -1.78 0.96 -6.57
N VAL A 176 -2.71 -0.01 -6.68
CA VAL A 176 -4.13 0.25 -6.88
C VAL A 176 -4.71 1.05 -5.71
N PHE A 177 -4.42 0.66 -4.47
CA PHE A 177 -4.92 1.31 -3.27
C PHE A 177 -4.44 2.76 -3.14
N VAL A 178 -3.13 3.01 -3.31
CA VAL A 178 -2.59 4.38 -3.17
C VAL A 178 -3.05 5.28 -4.33
N LEU A 179 -3.19 4.73 -5.54
CA LEU A 179 -3.76 5.46 -6.67
C LEU A 179 -5.22 5.84 -6.39
N ALA A 180 -6.04 4.87 -5.98
CA ALA A 180 -7.44 5.06 -5.61
C ALA A 180 -7.59 6.13 -4.52
N LEU A 181 -6.80 6.02 -3.45
CA LEU A 181 -6.78 7.01 -2.38
C LEU A 181 -6.42 8.40 -2.93
N GLY A 182 -5.38 8.51 -3.75
CA GLY A 182 -4.98 9.76 -4.38
C GLY A 182 -6.05 10.38 -5.29
N ILE A 183 -6.89 9.58 -5.93
CA ILE A 183 -8.05 10.03 -6.74
C ILE A 183 -9.17 10.51 -5.82
N ALA A 184 -9.55 9.71 -4.82
CA ALA A 184 -10.61 10.03 -3.88
C ALA A 184 -10.36 11.34 -3.13
N LEU A 185 -9.11 11.63 -2.77
CA LEU A 185 -8.74 12.87 -2.08
C LEU A 185 -8.91 14.14 -2.94
N THR A 186 -9.08 13.99 -4.27
CA THR A 186 -9.34 15.09 -5.19
C THR A 186 -10.80 15.24 -5.61
N LEU A 187 -11.68 14.34 -5.19
CA LEU A 187 -13.10 14.47 -5.49
C LEU A 187 -13.72 15.60 -4.65
N PRO A 188 -14.62 16.42 -5.24
CA PRO A 188 -15.43 17.39 -4.49
C PRO A 188 -16.27 16.68 -3.43
N ALA A 189 -16.57 17.37 -2.32
CA ALA A 189 -17.36 16.81 -1.23
C ALA A 189 -18.76 16.32 -1.69
N ASP A 190 -19.35 16.99 -2.67
CA ASP A 190 -20.69 16.66 -3.19
C ASP A 190 -20.70 15.34 -3.98
N ALA A 191 -19.59 15.01 -4.66
CA ALA A 191 -19.43 13.73 -5.36
C ALA A 191 -19.28 12.52 -4.40
N LEU A 192 -19.13 12.77 -3.09
CA LEU A 192 -19.07 11.74 -2.05
C LEU A 192 -20.45 11.35 -1.51
N ALA A 193 -21.47 12.20 -1.72
CA ALA A 193 -22.83 12.03 -1.19
C ALA A 193 -23.79 11.33 -2.16
N ASP A 194 -23.62 11.51 -3.48
CA ASP A 194 -24.52 11.00 -4.53
C ASP A 194 -24.48 9.46 -4.73
N GLU A 195 -23.62 8.72 -4.01
CA GLU A 195 -23.59 7.24 -4.04
C GLU A 195 -24.35 6.58 -2.86
N ALA A 196 -25.05 7.36 -2.02
CA ALA A 196 -25.99 6.80 -1.06
C ALA A 196 -27.24 6.30 -1.84
N PRO A 197 -27.65 5.03 -1.72
CA PRO A 197 -28.85 4.56 -2.40
C PRO A 197 -30.03 5.39 -1.91
N ASP A 198 -30.86 5.82 -2.86
CA ASP A 198 -32.11 6.54 -2.62
C ASP A 198 -32.77 6.01 -1.36
N ALA A 199 -32.83 6.86 -0.33
CA ALA A 199 -33.65 6.58 0.83
C ALA A 199 -35.06 6.27 0.30
N VAL A 200 -35.51 5.04 0.56
CA VAL A 200 -36.88 4.61 0.27
C VAL A 200 -37.79 5.71 0.80
N PRO A 201 -38.72 6.27 -0.01
CA PRO A 201 -39.64 7.28 0.49
C PRO A 201 -40.34 6.70 1.71
N GLU A 202 -40.23 7.35 2.87
CA GLU A 202 -41.14 7.09 3.97
C GLU A 202 -42.55 7.31 3.41
N ASP A 203 -43.30 6.22 3.24
CA ASP A 203 -44.75 6.28 3.09
C ASP A 203 -45.27 6.98 4.33
N THR A 204 -45.54 8.29 4.19
CA THR A 204 -46.33 9.05 5.14
C THR A 204 -47.72 8.44 5.17
N GLU A 205 -47.95 7.50 6.08
CA GLU A 205 -49.30 7.14 6.51
C GLU A 205 -49.95 8.40 7.09
N GLU A 206 -50.87 9.01 6.33
CA GLU A 206 -51.77 10.02 6.85
C GLU A 206 -52.58 9.44 8.03
N PRO A 207 -52.72 10.18 9.15
CA PRO A 207 -53.61 9.75 10.20
C PRO A 207 -55.05 9.97 9.73
N VAL A 208 -55.79 8.87 9.52
CA VAL A 208 -57.24 8.93 9.39
C VAL A 208 -57.79 9.36 10.75
N GLY A 209 -58.22 10.62 10.82
CA GLY A 209 -58.94 11.19 11.96
C GLY A 209 -60.39 10.70 12.03
N ASP A 210 -60.82 10.55 13.29
CA ASP A 210 -62.17 10.37 13.87
C ASP A 210 -63.08 9.23 13.37
#